data_AF-A0A392SAY4-F1
#
_entry.id   AF-A0A392SAY4-F1
#
_cell.length_a   1.000
_cell.length_b   1.000
_cell.length_c   1.000
_cell.angle_alpha   90.00
_cell.angle_beta   90.00
_cell.angle_gamma   90.00
#
_symmetry.space_group_name_H-M   'P 1'
#
loop_
_entity.id
_entity.type
_entity.pdbx_description
1 polymer ?
#
loop_
_entity_poly.entity_id
_entity_poly.type
_entity_poly.pdbx_seq_one_letter_code
_entity_poly.pdbx_strand_id
1 'polypeptide(L)' 'MLEGWGYNVVDMHVDSSVVVNVIQIGYSRSLTEHALVKAIRRLLDLNWDVTVAHSYRESNR' A
#
# COMPACT_ATOMS: atom_id res chain seq x y z
N MET A 1 -4.66 20.35 11.98
CA MET A 1 -3.89 19.10 12.11
C MET A 1 -4.95 18.02 12.29
N LEU A 2 -5.16 17.15 11.31
CA LEU A 2 -6.16 16.08 11.44
C LEU A 2 -5.59 15.08 12.44
N GLU A 3 -6.21 14.93 13.61
CA GLU A 3 -5.87 13.88 14.57
C GLU A 3 -6.15 12.53 13.91
N GLY A 4 -5.09 11.80 13.57
CA GLY A 4 -5.18 10.42 13.09
C GLY A 4 -5.66 9.50 14.21
N TRP A 5 -6.16 8.31 13.87
CA TRP A 5 -6.78 7.36 14.81
C TRP A 5 -5.79 6.71 15.81
N GLY A 6 -4.55 7.22 15.92
CA GLY A 6 -3.52 6.71 16.82
C GLY A 6 -2.90 5.37 16.42
N TYR A 7 -3.31 4.79 15.29
CA TYR A 7 -2.71 3.56 14.78
C TYR A 7 -1.33 3.82 14.18
N ASN A 8 -0.41 2.91 14.48
CA ASN A 8 0.94 2.86 13.94
C ASN A 8 1.24 1.50 13.28
N VAL A 9 0.27 0.59 13.19
CA VAL A 9 0.38 -0.70 12.51
C VAL A 9 -0.72 -0.80 11.46
N VAL A 10 -0.36 -1.19 10.25
CA VAL A 10 -1.30 -1.35 9.13
C VAL A 10 -1.03 -2.66 8.39
N ASP A 11 -2.00 -3.57 8.44
CA ASP A 11 -2.00 -4.80 7.64
C ASP A 11 -2.84 -4.59 6.37
N MET A 12 -2.17 -4.56 5.23
CA MET A 12 -2.79 -4.33 3.92
C MET A 12 -2.96 -5.65 3.16
N HIS A 13 -4.22 -6.03 2.93
CA HIS A 13 -4.61 -7.19 2.13
C HIS A 13 -5.07 -6.75 0.74
N VAL A 14 -4.40 -7.25 -0.30
CA VAL A 14 -4.67 -6.83 -1.69
C VAL A 14 -4.92 -8.05 -2.56
N ASP A 15 -6.01 -8.03 -3.34
CA ASP A 15 -6.42 -9.13 -4.23
C ASP A 15 -5.77 -9.09 -5.62
N SER A 16 -4.99 -8.04 -5.89
CA SER A 16 -4.18 -7.89 -7.09
C SER A 16 -2.71 -8.11 -6.78
N SER A 17 -2.18 -9.24 -7.23
CA SER A 17 -0.75 -9.58 -7.15
C SER A 17 0.13 -8.56 -7.86
N VAL A 18 -0.37 -7.94 -8.94
CA VAL A 18 0.31 -6.87 -9.67
C VAL A 18 0.46 -5.63 -8.77
N VAL A 19 -0.58 -5.26 -8.04
CA VAL A 19 -0.55 -4.09 -7.14
C VAL A 19 0.39 -4.34 -5.95
N VAL A 20 0.34 -5.54 -5.33
CA VAL A 20 1.30 -5.92 -4.27
C VAL A 20 2.74 -5.74 -4.76
N ASN A 21 3.04 -6.28 -5.95
CA ASN A 21 4.37 -6.22 -6.54
C ASN A 21 4.82 -4.77 -6.81
N VAL A 22 3.94 -3.96 -7.42
CA VAL A 22 4.24 -2.56 -7.73
C VAL A 22 4.43 -1.72 -6.46
N ILE A 23 3.69 -1.98 -5.37
CA ILE A 23 3.88 -1.31 -4.08
C ILE A 23 5.23 -1.70 -3.46
N GLN A 24 5.55 -2.99 -3.44
CA GLN A 24 6.79 -3.52 -2.85
C GLN A 24 8.04 -3.05 -3.60
N ILE A 25 8.05 -3.11 -4.93
CA ILE A 25 9.15 -2.60 -5.77
C ILE A 25 9.13 -1.06 -5.81
N GLY A 26 7.94 -0.47 -5.79
CA GLY A 26 7.66 0.96 -5.91
C GLY A 26 7.95 1.57 -7.26
N TYR A 27 7.82 0.75 -8.30
CA TYR A 27 8.01 1.17 -9.67
C TYR A 27 6.84 0.68 -10.52
N SER A 28 6.30 1.58 -11.35
CA SER A 28 5.36 1.24 -12.43
C SER A 28 5.94 1.73 -13.75
N ARG A 29 5.59 1.04 -14.84
CA ARG A 29 5.94 1.39 -16.22
C ARG A 29 5.13 2.59 -16.76
N SER A 30 4.02 2.95 -16.13
CA SER A 30 3.16 4.07 -16.53
C SER A 30 3.43 5.30 -15.66
N LEU A 31 3.59 6.48 -16.27
CA LEU A 31 3.84 7.74 -15.56
C LEU A 31 2.69 8.11 -14.60
N THR A 32 1.45 7.86 -15.02
CA THR A 32 0.25 8.13 -14.21
C THR A 32 0.18 7.19 -13.01
N GLU A 33 0.45 5.90 -13.23
CA GLU A 33 0.51 4.91 -12.14
C GLU A 33 1.66 5.20 -11.18
N HIS A 34 2.81 5.67 -11.69
CA HIS A 34 3.96 6.03 -10.87
C HIS A 34 3.65 7.13 -9.84
N ALA A 35 2.82 8.13 -10.20
CA ALA A 35 2.40 9.17 -9.26
C ALA A 35 1.59 8.60 -8.08
N LEU A 36 0.66 7.67 -8.37
CA LEU A 36 -0.12 6.98 -7.34
C LEU A 36 0.77 6.10 -6.46
N VAL A 37 1.65 5.31 -7.06
CA VAL A 37 2.58 4.43 -6.33
C VAL A 37 3.50 5.25 -5.43
N LYS A 38 3.98 6.40 -5.90
CA LYS A 38 4.82 7.31 -5.11
C LYS A 38 4.04 7.90 -3.94
N ALA A 39 2.76 8.24 -4.11
CA ALA A 39 1.91 8.73 -3.02
C ALA A 39 1.68 7.63 -1.97
N ILE A 40 1.37 6.41 -2.40
CA ILE A 40 1.21 5.25 -1.51
C ILE A 40 2.49 5.02 -0.72
N ARG A 41 3.65 4.93 -1.37
CA ARG A 41 4.93 4.71 -0.68
C ARG A 41 5.26 5.81 0.33
N ARG A 42 4.96 7.08 0.02
CA ARG A 42 5.13 8.17 0.98
C ARG A 42 4.29 8.00 2.24
N LEU A 43 3.11 7.39 2.14
CA LEU A 43 2.28 7.06 3.30
C LEU A 43 2.84 5.86 4.06
N LEU A 44 3.38 4.86 3.35
CA LEU A 44 4.01 3.70 3.97
C LEU A 44 5.34 4.06 4.67
N ASP A 45 6.08 5.04 4.16
CA ASP A 45 7.34 5.53 4.74
C ASP A 45 7.13 6.44 5.97
N LEU A 46 5.89 6.69 6.38
CA LEU A 46 5.60 7.34 7.66
C LEU A 46 5.99 6.40 8.82
N ASN A 47 5.82 6.84 10.06
CA ASN A 47 6.18 6.05 11.24
C ASN A 47 5.15 4.92 11.51
N TRP A 48 4.86 4.11 10.49
CA TRP A 48 3.90 3.02 10.47
C TRP A 48 4.67 1.71 10.28
N ASP A 49 4.30 0.67 11.00
CA ASP A 49 4.69 -0.70 10.73
C ASP A 49 3.69 -1.30 9.74
N VAL A 50 4.11 -1.53 8.51
CA VAL A 50 3.21 -1.90 7.40
C VAL A 50 3.56 -3.27 6.86
N THR A 51 2.58 -4.18 6.89
CA THR A 51 2.64 -5.46 6.17
C THR A 51 1.78 -5.39 4.92
N VAL A 52 2.33 -5.77 3.76
CA VAL A 52 1.57 -5.87 2.50
C VAL A 52 1.54 -7.33 2.04
N ALA A 53 0.35 -7.92 2.01
CA ALA A 53 0.14 -9.32 1.64
C ALA A 53 -0.91 -9.46 0.52
N HIS A 54 -0.67 -10.43 -0.36
CA HIS A 54 -1.68 -10.84 -1.32
C HIS A 54 -2.74 -11.71 -0.62
N SER A 55 -4.01 -11.37 -0.75
CA SER A 55 -5.15 -12.16 -0.28
C SER A 55 -6.01 -12.59 -1.45
N TYR A 56 -6.63 -13.78 -1.38
CA TYR A 56 -7.64 -14.13 -2.38
C TYR A 56 -8.88 -13.25 -2.22
N ARG A 57 -9.52 -12.89 -3.32
CA ARG A 57 -10.69 -12.00 -3.36
C ARG A 57 -11.82 -12.41 -2.39
N GLU A 58 -12.02 -13.72 -2.23
CA GLU A 58 -13.04 -14.26 -1.31
C GLU A 58 -12.70 -14.02 0.17
N SER A 59 -11.41 -13.82 0.49
CA SER A 59 -10.89 -13.51 1.83
C SER A 59 -10.63 -12.01 2.04
N ASN A 60 -10.72 -11.20 0.98
CA ASN A 60 -10.54 -9.75 1.03
C ASN A 60 -11.89 -9.06 1.32
N ARG A 61 -12.24 -8.90 2.61
CA ARG A 61 -13.49 -8.26 3.08
C ARG A 61 -13.24 -6.91 3.74
#